data_AF-A0A1E7YRE3-F1
#
_entry.id   AF-A0A1E7YRE3-F1
#
_cell.length_a   1.000
_cell.length_b   1.000
_cell.length_c   1.000
_cell.angle_alpha   90.00
_cell.angle_beta   90.00
_cell.angle_gamma   90.00
#
_symmetry.space_group_name_H-M   'P 1'
#
loop_
_entity.id
_entity.type
_entity.pdbx_description
1 polymer ?
#
loop_
_entity_poly.entity_id
_entity_poly.type
_entity_poly.pdbx_seq_one_letter_code
_entity_poly.pdbx_strand_id
1 'polypeptide(L)'
;MFTLSTEADIIPIDNDSKKSDRIDGVLGEDSYFHATYGYFAQGVSMETARAPEGWQARCYPLKSERTQGVVGYCMHPADLFIAKTMAGRPKDGPFLDAMIEHGIVEESTVLHLVPKIPNCTP
;
A
#
# COMPACT_ATOMS: atom_id res chain seq x y z
N MET A 1 11.61 19.02 0.14
CA MET A 1 10.76 18.10 -0.64
C MET A 1 9.81 17.45 0.35
N PHE A 2 8.49 17.47 0.11
CA PHE A 2 7.53 16.90 1.07
C PHE A 2 7.60 15.37 1.02
N THR A 3 8.17 14.75 2.05
CA THR A 3 8.25 13.30 2.26
C THR A 3 7.03 12.77 3.03
N LEU A 4 5.85 13.36 2.80
CA LEU A 4 4.62 12.96 3.48
C LEU A 4 3.71 12.23 2.49
N SER A 5 3.45 10.95 2.76
CA SER A 5 2.30 10.25 2.16
C SER A 5 1.10 10.46 3.06
N THR A 6 0.02 11.02 2.51
CA THR A 6 -1.26 11.22 3.21
C THR A 6 -2.29 10.15 2.88
N GLU A 7 -1.92 9.16 2.07
CA GLU A 7 -2.81 8.09 1.59
C GLU A 7 -2.35 6.72 2.12
N ALA A 8 -3.32 5.93 2.57
CA ALA A 8 -3.15 4.52 2.89
C ALA A 8 -4.12 3.65 2.06
N ASP A 9 -3.59 2.77 1.21
CA ASP A 9 -4.38 1.76 0.51
C ASP A 9 -4.78 0.64 1.49
N ILE A 10 -6.08 0.33 1.58
CA ILE A 10 -6.62 -0.72 2.46
C ILE A 10 -7.40 -1.74 1.64
N ILE A 11 -7.00 -3.01 1.77
CA ILE A 11 -7.72 -4.15 1.20
C ILE A 11 -8.48 -4.86 2.33
N PRO A 12 -9.81 -4.99 2.25
CA PRO A 12 -10.55 -5.88 3.14
C PRO A 12 -10.06 -7.33 2.98
N ILE A 13 -9.80 -8.04 4.08
CA ILE A 13 -9.23 -9.41 4.03
C ILE A 13 -10.10 -10.39 3.23
N ASP A 14 -11.42 -10.20 3.25
CA ASP A 14 -12.37 -11.00 2.47
C ASP A 14 -12.63 -10.47 1.05
N ASN A 15 -11.90 -9.43 0.64
CA ASN A 15 -12.01 -8.76 -0.66
C ASN A 15 -13.44 -8.30 -1.01
N ASP A 16 -14.27 -8.02 0.01
CA ASP A 16 -15.65 -7.54 -0.17
C ASP A 16 -15.64 -6.07 -0.63
N SER A 17 -16.08 -5.83 -1.87
CA SER A 17 -16.12 -4.49 -2.47
C SER A 17 -16.98 -3.51 -1.66
N LYS A 18 -18.03 -3.98 -0.97
CA LYS A 18 -18.86 -3.09 -0.13
C LYS A 18 -18.09 -2.54 1.05
N LYS A 19 -17.08 -3.26 1.54
CA LYS A 19 -16.19 -2.77 2.60
C LYS A 19 -15.20 -1.77 2.04
N SER A 20 -14.69 -1.97 0.83
CA SER A 20 -13.85 -0.97 0.13
C SER A 20 -14.63 0.32 -0.09
N ASP A 21 -15.85 0.26 -0.63
CA ASP A 21 -16.73 1.43 -0.81
C ASP A 21 -17.00 2.17 0.50
N ARG A 22 -17.16 1.42 1.60
CA ARG A 22 -17.36 1.99 2.93
C ARG A 22 -16.08 2.65 3.47
N ILE A 23 -14.89 2.11 3.17
CA ILE A 23 -13.62 2.75 3.53
C ILE A 23 -13.52 4.08 2.79
N ASP A 24 -13.76 4.11 1.48
CA ASP A 24 -13.72 5.35 0.69
C ASP A 24 -14.73 6.37 1.21
N GLY A 25 -15.97 5.96 1.47
CA GLY A 25 -17.01 6.88 1.92
C GLY A 25 -16.78 7.48 3.31
N VAL A 26 -16.06 6.78 4.21
CA VAL A 26 -15.88 7.21 5.61
C VAL A 26 -14.50 7.79 5.88
N LEU A 27 -13.46 7.21 5.27
CA LEU A 27 -12.05 7.51 5.50
C LEU A 27 -11.34 8.05 4.27
N GLY A 28 -11.99 8.05 3.10
CA GLY A 28 -11.39 8.43 1.82
C GLY A 28 -11.17 9.91 1.64
N GLU A 29 -10.68 10.24 0.44
CA GLU A 29 -10.42 11.62 0.01
C GLU A 29 -11.68 12.49 0.17
N ASP A 30 -11.48 13.76 0.53
CA ASP A 30 -12.54 14.72 0.86
C ASP A 30 -13.58 14.32 1.93
N SER A 31 -13.39 13.21 2.65
CA SER A 31 -14.25 12.84 3.77
C SER A 31 -14.06 13.77 4.98
N TYR A 32 -15.02 13.77 5.91
CA TYR A 32 -14.85 14.45 7.20
C TYR A 32 -13.61 13.96 7.95
N PHE A 33 -13.26 12.67 7.82
CA PHE A 33 -12.04 12.12 8.39
C PHE A 33 -10.81 12.80 7.77
N HIS A 34 -10.74 12.85 6.45
CA HIS A 34 -9.63 13.49 5.74
C HIS A 34 -9.48 14.96 6.12
N ALA A 35 -10.58 15.72 6.12
CA ALA A 35 -10.57 17.13 6.52
C ALA A 35 -10.13 17.34 7.98
N THR A 36 -10.43 16.38 8.86
CA THR A 36 -10.09 16.46 10.29
C THR A 36 -8.63 16.11 10.57
N TYR A 37 -8.08 15.10 9.88
CA TYR A 37 -6.78 14.52 10.24
C TYR A 37 -5.67 14.76 9.20
N GLY A 38 -6.00 15.22 7.99
CA GLY A 38 -5.05 15.53 6.92
C GLY A 38 -4.44 14.30 6.22
N TYR A 39 -4.96 13.10 6.49
CA TYR A 39 -4.66 11.87 5.78
C TYR A 39 -5.95 11.06 5.58
N PHE A 40 -5.93 10.15 4.62
CA PHE A 40 -7.09 9.38 4.20
C PHE A 40 -6.72 7.94 3.84
N ALA A 41 -7.72 7.08 3.78
CA ALA A 41 -7.57 5.69 3.35
C ALA A 41 -8.38 5.43 2.09
N GLN A 42 -7.80 4.73 1.13
CA GLN A 42 -8.47 4.32 -0.08
C GLN A 42 -8.81 2.82 0.00
N GLY A 43 -10.08 2.49 -0.19
CA GLY A 43 -10.53 1.12 -0.34
C GLY A 43 -10.07 0.57 -1.68
N VAL A 44 -9.26 -0.50 -1.67
CA VAL A 44 -8.79 -1.16 -2.89
C VAL A 44 -9.12 -2.65 -2.85
N SER A 45 -8.98 -3.34 -3.98
CA SER A 45 -9.23 -4.77 -4.08
C SER A 45 -7.92 -5.53 -4.35
N MET A 46 -7.95 -6.84 -4.14
CA MET A 46 -6.80 -7.71 -4.40
C MET A 46 -6.36 -7.66 -5.88
N GLU A 47 -7.28 -7.40 -6.80
CA GLU A 47 -7.04 -7.35 -8.24
C GLU A 47 -6.32 -6.07 -8.68
N THR A 48 -6.48 -4.97 -7.94
CA THR A 48 -5.79 -3.71 -8.24
C THR A 48 -4.36 -3.67 -7.70
N ALA A 49 -4.04 -4.51 -6.72
CA ALA A 49 -2.70 -4.65 -6.16
C ALA A 49 -1.78 -5.46 -7.09
N ARG A 50 -1.13 -4.78 -8.04
CA ARG A 50 -0.10 -5.36 -8.92
C ARG A 50 1.23 -5.57 -8.17
N ALA A 51 1.27 -6.59 -7.31
CA ALA A 51 2.43 -6.93 -6.49
C ALA A 51 3.03 -8.30 -6.87
N PRO A 52 4.28 -8.61 -6.48
CA PRO A 52 4.89 -9.91 -6.73
C PRO A 52 4.11 -11.07 -6.13
N GLU A 53 4.16 -12.24 -6.77
CA GLU A 53 3.47 -13.44 -6.30
C GLU A 53 3.81 -13.77 -4.82
N GLY A 54 2.77 -14.16 -4.07
CA GLY A 54 2.89 -14.51 -2.66
C GLY A 54 3.16 -13.33 -1.71
N TRP A 55 2.99 -12.07 -2.15
CA TRP A 55 3.22 -10.88 -1.31
C TRP A 55 2.43 -10.89 0.00
N GLN A 56 1.20 -11.45 -0.01
CA GLN A 56 0.37 -11.55 1.20
C GLN A 56 1.05 -12.34 2.31
N ALA A 57 1.81 -13.39 1.96
CA ALA A 57 2.55 -14.20 2.92
C ALA A 57 3.76 -13.46 3.51
N ARG A 58 4.20 -12.36 2.88
CA ARG A 58 5.28 -11.49 3.34
C ARG A 58 4.76 -10.27 4.11
N CYS A 59 3.44 -10.14 4.30
CA CYS A 59 2.89 -9.04 5.07
C CYS A 59 3.27 -9.14 6.55
N TYR A 60 3.60 -8.00 7.15
CA TYR A 60 3.87 -7.90 8.57
C TYR A 60 2.59 -7.60 9.36
N PRO A 61 2.30 -8.34 10.44
CA PRO A 61 1.16 -8.05 11.28
C PRO A 61 1.44 -6.78 12.11
N LEU A 62 0.72 -5.71 11.81
CA LEU A 62 0.64 -4.50 12.61
C LEU A 62 -0.41 -4.70 13.71
N LYS A 63 0.07 -4.89 14.93
CA LYS A 63 -0.75 -4.98 16.14
C LYS A 63 -0.11 -4.15 17.25
N SER A 64 -0.90 -3.31 17.90
CA SER A 64 -0.48 -2.58 19.10
C SER A 64 -1.69 -2.33 20.01
N GLU A 65 -1.48 -1.74 21.17
CA GLU A 65 -2.60 -1.30 22.03
C GLU A 65 -3.55 -0.35 21.28
N ARG A 66 -2.99 0.47 20.37
CA ARG A 66 -3.75 1.42 19.53
C ARG A 66 -4.63 0.74 18.49
N THR A 67 -4.37 -0.53 18.14
CA THR A 67 -5.20 -1.27 17.19
C THR A 67 -6.40 -1.97 17.86
N GLN A 68 -6.57 -1.84 19.18
CA GLN A 68 -7.75 -2.29 19.94
C GLN A 68 -8.14 -3.76 19.64
N GLY A 69 -7.16 -4.63 19.48
CA GLY A 69 -7.36 -6.06 19.20
C GLY A 69 -7.49 -6.42 17.71
N VAL A 70 -7.58 -5.43 16.82
CA VAL A 70 -7.53 -5.63 15.37
C VAL A 70 -6.08 -5.77 14.90
N VAL A 71 -5.86 -6.59 13.86
CA VAL A 71 -4.56 -6.77 13.20
C VAL A 71 -4.66 -6.27 11.77
N GLY A 72 -3.79 -5.33 11.40
CA GLY A 72 -3.56 -4.97 10.01
C GLY A 72 -2.40 -5.79 9.46
N TYR A 73 -2.47 -6.21 8.20
CA TYR A 73 -1.36 -6.89 7.53
C TYR A 73 -0.72 -5.91 6.54
N CYS A 74 0.42 -5.33 6.93
CA CYS A 74 1.11 -4.34 6.14
C CYS A 74 2.02 -5.02 5.11
N MET A 75 1.89 -4.63 3.85
CA MET A 75 2.72 -5.13 2.75
C MET A 75 4.21 -4.89 3.03
N HIS A 76 5.06 -5.86 2.67
CA HIS A 76 6.51 -5.72 2.79
C HIS A 76 7.00 -4.50 1.97
N PRO A 77 7.96 -3.70 2.44
CA PRO A 77 8.42 -2.51 1.72
C PRO A 77 8.81 -2.75 0.25
N ALA A 78 9.53 -3.84 -0.04
CA ALA A 78 9.89 -4.18 -1.42
C ALA A 78 8.68 -4.54 -2.31
N ASP A 79 7.67 -5.22 -1.76
CA ASP A 79 6.43 -5.51 -2.49
C ASP A 79 5.62 -4.23 -2.74
N LEU A 80 5.57 -3.33 -1.76
CA LEU A 80 4.93 -2.01 -1.87
C LEU A 80 5.62 -1.13 -2.91
N PHE A 81 6.96 -1.10 -2.90
CA PHE A 81 7.76 -0.37 -3.88
C PHE A 81 7.43 -0.84 -5.30
N ILE A 82 7.40 -2.16 -5.52
CA ILE A 82 7.03 -2.74 -6.81
C ILE A 82 5.58 -2.38 -7.18
N ALA A 83 4.63 -2.53 -6.26
CA ALA A 83 3.23 -2.23 -6.52
C ALA A 83 2.99 -0.78 -6.93
N LYS A 84 3.62 0.17 -6.23
CA LYS A 84 3.55 1.61 -6.57
C LYS A 84 4.27 1.93 -7.87
N THR A 85 5.42 1.30 -8.13
CA THR A 85 6.12 1.40 -9.43
C THR A 85 5.24 0.93 -10.58
N MET A 86 4.56 -0.21 -10.43
CA MET A 86 3.66 -0.77 -11.43
C MET A 86 2.38 0.06 -11.62
N ALA A 87 1.91 0.77 -10.60
CA ALA A 87 0.80 1.70 -10.71
C ALA A 87 1.17 2.94 -11.55
N GLY A 88 2.44 3.38 -11.49
CA GLY A 88 3.00 4.39 -12.39
C GLY A 88 2.33 5.76 -12.33
N ARG A 89 1.69 6.11 -11.21
CA ARG A 89 0.99 7.39 -11.09
C ARG A 89 2.01 8.51 -10.79
N PRO A 90 1.86 9.72 -11.35
CA PRO A 90 2.82 10.82 -11.13
C PRO A 90 3.07 11.14 -9.65
N LYS A 91 2.07 10.93 -8.79
CA LYS A 91 2.18 11.15 -7.34
C LYS A 91 3.03 10.12 -6.59
N ASP A 92 3.23 8.92 -7.16
CA ASP A 92 3.96 7.84 -6.49
C ASP A 92 5.49 8.05 -6.57
N GLY A 93 5.99 8.85 -7.52
CA GLY A 93 7.42 9.10 -7.73
C GLY A 93 8.17 9.59 -6.48
N PRO A 94 7.78 10.73 -5.87
CA PRO A 94 8.43 11.22 -4.65
C PRO A 94 8.39 10.23 -3.47
N PHE A 95 7.37 9.38 -3.40
CA PHE A 95 7.28 8.33 -2.38
C PHE A 95 8.30 7.21 -2.65
N LEU A 96 8.41 6.76 -3.90
CA LEU A 96 9.41 5.75 -4.32
C LEU A 96 10.84 6.25 -4.11
N ASP A 97 11.12 7.50 -4.48
CA ASP A 97 12.43 8.14 -4.27
C ASP A 97 12.77 8.16 -2.77
N ALA A 98 11.84 8.57 -1.91
CA ALA A 98 12.03 8.58 -0.47
C ALA A 98 12.29 7.17 0.11
N MET A 99 11.65 6.12 -0.42
CA MET A 99 11.92 4.74 0.00
C MET A 99 13.37 4.33 -0.29
N ILE A 100 13.91 4.74 -1.43
CA ILE A 100 15.31 4.48 -1.82
C ILE A 100 16.26 5.30 -0.97
N GLU A 101 16.06 6.62 -0.89
CA GLU A 101 16.95 7.56 -0.18
C GLU A 101 17.09 7.22 1.31
N HIS A 102 16.02 6.73 1.94
CA HIS A 102 16.03 6.36 3.35
C HIS A 102 16.38 4.88 3.62
N GLY A 103 16.70 4.09 2.60
CA GLY A 103 17.04 2.67 2.75
C GLY A 103 15.88 1.82 3.27
N ILE A 104 14.64 2.24 3.02
CA ILE A 104 13.42 1.46 3.34
C ILE A 104 13.31 0.25 2.39
N VAL A 105 13.90 0.36 1.20
CA VAL A 105 13.97 -0.71 0.22
C VAL A 105 15.42 -0.92 -0.22
N GLU A 106 15.78 -2.19 -0.42
CA GLU A 106 17.09 -2.59 -0.95
C GLU A 106 16.96 -3.05 -2.40
N GLU A 107 17.86 -2.59 -3.27
CA GLU A 107 17.89 -2.93 -4.70
C GLU A 107 17.91 -4.45 -4.92
N SER A 108 18.76 -5.17 -4.19
CA SER A 108 18.88 -6.63 -4.27
C SER A 108 17.55 -7.36 -3.99
N THR A 109 16.79 -6.87 -3.01
CA THR A 109 15.48 -7.43 -2.64
C THR A 109 14.44 -7.16 -3.73
N VAL A 110 14.42 -5.95 -4.30
CA VAL A 110 13.52 -5.61 -5.40
C VAL A 110 13.83 -6.46 -6.63
N LEU A 111 15.10 -6.53 -7.04
CA LEU A 111 15.53 -7.33 -8.19
C LEU A 111 15.21 -8.82 -8.02
N HIS A 112 15.27 -9.36 -6.79
CA HIS A 112 14.85 -10.73 -6.50
C HIS A 112 13.34 -10.96 -6.68
N LEU A 113 12.52 -9.94 -6.46
CA LEU A 113 11.06 -10.02 -6.53
C LEU A 113 10.49 -9.68 -7.91
N VAL A 114 11.19 -8.89 -8.73
CA VAL A 114 10.75 -8.49 -10.08
C VAL A 114 10.34 -9.69 -10.97
N PRO A 115 11.07 -10.82 -11.02
CA PRO A 115 10.67 -11.98 -11.80
C PRO A 115 9.34 -12.64 -11.36
N LYS A 116 8.84 -12.29 -10.17
CA LYS A 116 7.59 -12.83 -9.60
C LYS A 116 6.39 -11.92 -9.85
N ILE A 117 6.55 -10.82 -10.60
CA ILE A 117 5.44 -9.93 -10.96
C ILE A 117 4.55 -10.64 -11.99
N PRO A 118 3.24 -10.85 -11.71
CA PRO A 118 2.34 -11.51 -12.65
C PRO A 118 2.22 -10.71 -13.96
N ASN A 119 2.27 -11.41 -15.10
CA ASN A 119 2.07 -10.84 -16.44
C ASN A 119 3.04 -9.71 -16.86
N CYS A 120 4.20 -9.60 -16.20
CA CYS A 120 5.30 -8.74 -16.66
C CYS A 120 6.15 -9.50 -17.69
N THR A 121 5.69 -9.59 -18.94
CA THR A 121 6.59 -9.91 -20.06
C THR A 121 7.39 -8.65 -20.43
N PRO A 122 8.69 -8.78 -20.76
CA PRO A 122 9.51 -7.66 -21.21
C PRO A 122 8.97 -7.01 -22.49
#